data_AF-C3KS07-F1
#
_entry.id   AF-C3KS07-F1
#
_cell.length_a   1.000
_cell.length_b   1.000
_cell.length_c   1.000
_cell.angle_alpha   90.00
_cell.angle_beta   90.00
_cell.angle_gamma   90.00
#
_symmetry.space_group_name_H-M   'P 1'
#
loop_
_entity.id
_entity.type
_entity.pdbx_description
1 polymer ?
#
loop_
_entity_poly.entity_id
_entity_poly.type
_entity_poly.pdbx_seq_one_letter_code
_entity_poly.pdbx_strand_id
1 'polypeptide(L)'
;MVKTLILPGLFGSGEGHWQRYWLDDHPEAVLVEQGDWNRPALAAWRSALEAEIERHPSVDIVAHSLGCLLVASMARRPIAERIRSVLLVAPCDLEETERLHPGAIDFGIIPRLRLGFPSLVVGSLNDPYMRFDRLQALCGRWNSRLIDLGHAGHINIASGFGRWPAGYDLLKVLNGMVKDDHPVVTPAMPVRQPTLAGRQRTSP
;
A
#
# COMPACT_ATOMS: atom_id res chain seq x y z
N MET A 1 12.62 -11.75 -3.17
CA MET A 1 12.73 -10.33 -2.74
C MET A 1 11.34 -9.74 -2.75
N VAL A 2 11.03 -8.83 -1.82
CA VAL A 2 9.74 -8.13 -1.84
C VAL A 2 9.76 -7.13 -2.99
N LYS A 3 8.68 -7.09 -3.78
CA LYS A 3 8.51 -6.11 -4.86
C LYS A 3 7.75 -4.89 -4.36
N THR A 4 8.08 -3.72 -4.89
CA THR A 4 7.37 -2.48 -4.57
C THR A 4 6.45 -2.15 -5.74
N LEU A 5 5.14 -2.27 -5.54
CA LEU A 5 4.17 -1.93 -6.56
C LEU A 5 3.86 -0.43 -6.50
N ILE A 6 4.01 0.26 -7.63
CA ILE A 6 3.72 1.68 -7.78
C ILE A 6 2.33 1.84 -8.40
N LEU A 7 1.44 2.53 -7.70
CA LEU A 7 0.03 2.68 -8.09
C LEU A 7 -0.33 4.17 -8.23
N PRO A 8 -0.31 4.70 -9.45
CA PRO A 8 -0.80 6.05 -9.71
C PRO A 8 -2.32 6.20 -9.54
N GLY A 9 -2.77 7.46 -9.52
CA GLY A 9 -4.18 7.83 -9.56
C GLY A 9 -4.68 8.20 -10.96
N LEU A 10 -5.73 9.02 -11.01
CA LEU A 10 -6.28 9.60 -12.24
C LEU A 10 -5.18 10.30 -13.05
N PHE A 11 -5.16 10.09 -14.36
CA PHE A 11 -4.14 10.53 -15.33
C PHE A 11 -2.73 9.92 -15.16
N GLY A 12 -2.57 8.97 -14.23
CA GLY A 12 -1.30 8.30 -14.03
C GLY A 12 -0.25 9.16 -13.33
N SER A 13 1.01 8.78 -13.48
CA SER A 13 2.18 9.52 -12.98
C SER A 13 3.01 9.99 -14.16
N GLY A 14 2.70 11.19 -14.66
CA GLY A 14 3.40 11.80 -15.79
C GLY A 14 4.87 12.12 -15.51
N GLU A 15 5.52 12.73 -16.50
CA GLU A 15 6.92 13.13 -16.42
C GLU A 15 7.20 13.99 -15.18
N GLY A 16 8.31 13.68 -14.51
CA GLY A 16 8.75 14.39 -13.30
C GLY A 16 7.97 14.04 -12.03
N HIS A 17 6.90 13.23 -12.08
CA HIS A 17 6.20 12.81 -10.88
C HIS A 17 7.09 11.92 -9.98
N TRP A 18 6.98 12.07 -8.66
CA TRP A 18 7.79 11.31 -7.71
C TRP A 18 7.70 9.79 -7.89
N GLN A 19 6.52 9.25 -8.22
CA GLN A 19 6.33 7.81 -8.49
C GLN A 19 7.17 7.32 -9.69
N ARG A 20 7.50 8.17 -10.66
CA ARG A 20 8.37 7.79 -11.77
C ARG A 20 9.78 7.50 -11.29
N TYR A 21 10.31 8.34 -10.41
CA TYR A 21 11.63 8.13 -9.82
C TYR A 21 11.70 6.88 -8.95
N TRP A 22 10.59 6.37 -8.39
CA TRP A 22 10.61 5.05 -7.77
C TRP A 22 11.00 3.95 -8.76
N LEU A 23 10.42 4.00 -9.97
CA LEU A 23 10.68 3.01 -11.03
C LEU A 23 12.11 3.13 -11.57
N ASP A 24 12.63 4.35 -11.66
CA ASP A 24 13.98 4.59 -12.16
C ASP A 24 15.06 4.26 -11.10
N ASP A 25 14.78 4.53 -9.82
CA ASP A 25 15.76 4.40 -8.73
C ASP A 25 15.81 3.00 -8.10
N HIS A 26 14.71 2.24 -8.19
CA HIS A 26 14.56 0.96 -7.50
C HIS A 26 14.23 -0.17 -8.50
N PRO A 27 15.19 -1.05 -8.83
CA PRO A 27 14.98 -2.16 -9.76
C PRO A 27 13.87 -3.16 -9.33
N GLU A 28 13.50 -3.16 -8.06
CA GLU A 28 12.39 -3.94 -7.51
C GLU A 28 11.03 -3.24 -7.62
N ALA A 29 11.00 -1.96 -7.98
CA ALA A 29 9.76 -1.24 -8.19
C ALA A 29 9.12 -1.61 -9.54
N VAL A 30 7.81 -1.82 -9.54
CA VAL A 30 7.03 -2.19 -10.71
C VAL A 30 5.79 -1.33 -10.77
N LEU A 31 5.55 -0.71 -11.92
CA LEU A 31 4.30 0.00 -12.18
C LEU A 31 3.19 -1.02 -12.38
N VAL A 32 2.09 -0.87 -11.63
CA VAL A 32 0.88 -1.63 -11.92
C VAL A 32 0.19 -0.93 -13.09
N GLU A 33 0.39 -1.46 -14.29
CA GLU A 33 -0.24 -0.93 -15.49
C GLU A 33 -1.77 -1.04 -15.40
N GLN A 34 -2.43 0.06 -15.76
CA GLN A 34 -3.88 0.15 -15.77
C GLN A 34 -4.39 0.40 -17.19
N GLY A 35 -5.59 -0.09 -17.49
CA GLY A 35 -6.12 -0.08 -18.86
C GLY A 35 -6.35 1.33 -19.41
N ASP A 36 -6.98 2.21 -18.65
CA ASP A 36 -7.18 3.62 -19.03
C ASP A 36 -6.97 4.51 -17.80
N TRP A 37 -5.95 5.37 -17.87
CA TRP A 37 -5.61 6.34 -16.84
C TRP A 37 -6.55 7.54 -16.82
N ASN A 38 -7.22 7.85 -17.93
CA ASN A 38 -8.17 8.97 -18.05
C ASN A 38 -9.58 8.59 -17.61
N ARG A 39 -9.91 7.29 -17.65
CA ARG A 39 -11.20 6.74 -17.23
C ARG A 39 -11.04 5.59 -16.24
N PRO A 40 -10.46 5.85 -15.06
CA PRO A 40 -10.24 4.82 -14.06
C PRO A 40 -11.56 4.17 -13.60
N ALA A 41 -11.64 2.85 -13.75
CA ALA A 41 -12.77 2.04 -13.32
C ALA A 41 -12.31 1.02 -12.28
N LEU A 42 -12.90 1.06 -11.09
CA LEU A 42 -12.43 0.30 -9.94
C LEU A 42 -12.39 -1.20 -10.20
N ALA A 43 -13.36 -1.76 -10.90
CA ALA A 43 -13.41 -3.19 -11.21
C ALA A 43 -12.22 -3.62 -12.10
N ALA A 44 -11.96 -2.89 -13.18
CA ALA A 44 -10.84 -3.17 -14.08
C ALA A 44 -9.50 -2.97 -13.37
N TRP A 45 -9.37 -1.86 -12.64
CA TRP A 45 -8.13 -1.53 -11.95
C TRP A 45 -7.79 -2.49 -10.81
N ARG A 46 -8.82 -2.98 -10.13
CA ARG A 46 -8.71 -4.04 -9.13
C ARG A 46 -8.16 -5.30 -9.76
N SER A 47 -8.76 -5.80 -10.84
CA SER A 47 -8.30 -7.02 -11.49
C SER A 47 -6.84 -6.93 -11.92
N ALA A 48 -6.40 -5.79 -12.44
CA ALA A 48 -5.00 -5.56 -12.80
C ALA A 48 -4.06 -5.60 -11.57
N LEU A 49 -4.46 -4.96 -10.48
CA LEU A 49 -3.69 -4.99 -9.23
C LEU A 49 -3.58 -6.41 -8.67
N GLU A 50 -4.68 -7.16 -8.63
CA GLU A 50 -4.67 -8.54 -8.13
C GLU A 50 -3.74 -9.43 -8.95
N ALA A 51 -3.83 -9.34 -10.28
CA ALA A 51 -2.98 -10.08 -11.19
C ALA A 51 -1.48 -9.74 -10.99
N GLU A 52 -1.15 -8.49 -10.66
CA GLU A 52 0.23 -8.11 -10.36
C GLU A 52 0.68 -8.62 -8.99
N ILE A 53 -0.17 -8.53 -7.95
CA ILE A 53 0.15 -9.05 -6.63
C ILE A 53 0.38 -10.58 -6.69
N GLU A 54 -0.41 -11.31 -7.46
CA GLU A 54 -0.29 -12.77 -7.63
C GLU A 54 1.07 -13.22 -8.16
N ARG A 55 1.75 -12.39 -8.96
CA ARG A 55 3.09 -12.69 -9.50
C ARG A 55 4.17 -12.73 -8.44
N HIS A 56 3.91 -12.20 -7.25
CA HIS A 56 4.90 -12.04 -6.20
C HIS A 56 4.46 -12.73 -4.91
N PRO A 57 5.38 -13.32 -4.14
CA PRO A 57 5.04 -13.93 -2.86
C PRO A 57 4.67 -12.89 -1.78
N SER A 58 5.21 -11.69 -1.89
CA SER A 58 4.98 -10.58 -0.97
C SER A 58 5.32 -9.26 -1.64
N VAL A 59 4.50 -8.23 -1.41
CA VAL A 59 4.65 -6.90 -2.02
C VAL A 59 4.51 -5.78 -0.99
N ASP A 60 5.27 -4.70 -1.18
CA ASP A 60 4.91 -3.38 -0.67
C ASP A 60 4.13 -2.63 -1.75
N ILE A 61 3.27 -1.71 -1.34
CA ILE A 61 2.52 -0.87 -2.28
C ILE A 61 2.76 0.61 -1.97
N VAL A 62 3.12 1.39 -2.98
CA VAL A 62 3.23 2.84 -2.91
C VAL A 62 2.21 3.45 -3.86
N ALA A 63 1.11 3.94 -3.28
CA ALA A 63 -0.03 4.45 -4.03
C ALA A 63 -0.17 5.96 -3.88
N HIS A 64 -0.71 6.60 -4.92
CA HIS A 64 -1.02 8.03 -4.94
C HIS A 64 -2.48 8.27 -5.30
N SER A 65 -3.12 9.24 -4.63
CA SER A 65 -4.45 9.73 -5.02
C SER A 65 -5.48 8.61 -5.14
N LEU A 66 -6.13 8.46 -6.29
CA LEU A 66 -7.12 7.42 -6.56
C LEU A 66 -6.56 5.99 -6.41
N GLY A 67 -5.25 5.80 -6.63
CA GLY A 67 -4.55 4.54 -6.36
C GLY A 67 -4.66 4.14 -4.89
N CYS A 68 -4.76 5.09 -3.95
CA CYS A 68 -4.96 4.77 -2.53
C CYS A 68 -6.32 4.10 -2.27
N LEU A 69 -7.37 4.59 -2.94
CA LEU A 69 -8.70 3.99 -2.82
C LEU A 69 -8.75 2.60 -3.48
N LEU A 70 -8.00 2.40 -4.57
CA LEU A 70 -7.83 1.09 -5.18
C LEU A 70 -7.24 0.09 -4.17
N VAL A 71 -6.15 0.45 -3.49
CA VAL A 71 -5.52 -0.37 -2.43
C VAL A 71 -6.48 -0.62 -1.29
N ALA A 72 -7.17 0.41 -0.80
CA ALA A 72 -8.11 0.27 0.30
C ALA A 72 -9.28 -0.69 -0.04
N SER A 73 -9.64 -0.78 -1.32
CA SER A 73 -10.66 -1.74 -1.78
C SER A 73 -10.23 -3.22 -1.64
N MET A 74 -8.94 -3.49 -1.36
CA MET A 74 -8.40 -4.84 -1.19
C MET A 74 -8.62 -5.40 0.22
N ALA A 75 -9.08 -4.58 1.18
CA ALA A 75 -9.12 -4.93 2.62
C ALA A 75 -9.81 -6.26 2.98
N ARG A 76 -10.71 -6.78 2.14
CA ARG A 76 -11.44 -8.04 2.36
C ARG A 76 -11.12 -9.12 1.32
N ARG A 77 -10.14 -8.88 0.46
CA ARG A 77 -9.78 -9.80 -0.60
C ARG A 77 -8.68 -10.76 -0.11
N PRO A 78 -8.76 -12.06 -0.40
CA PRO A 78 -7.75 -13.03 0.05
C PRO A 78 -6.33 -12.67 -0.38
N ILE A 79 -6.17 -12.11 -1.58
CA ILE A 79 -4.86 -11.71 -2.10
C ILE A 79 -4.16 -10.63 -1.27
N ALA A 80 -4.91 -9.90 -0.42
CA ALA A 80 -4.37 -8.91 0.50
C ALA A 80 -3.40 -9.51 1.54
N GLU A 81 -3.44 -10.82 1.79
CA GLU A 81 -2.47 -11.51 2.65
C GLU A 81 -1.02 -11.42 2.12
N ARG A 82 -0.84 -11.14 0.82
CA ARG A 82 0.49 -10.92 0.20
C ARG A 82 0.99 -9.48 0.35
N ILE A 83 0.13 -8.56 0.77
CA ILE A 83 0.48 -7.15 0.97
C ILE A 83 1.20 -7.02 2.31
N ARG A 84 2.51 -6.81 2.25
CA ARG A 84 3.36 -6.63 3.44
C ARG A 84 3.11 -5.28 4.09
N SER A 85 3.06 -4.22 3.31
CA SER A 85 2.83 -2.87 3.79
C SER A 85 2.37 -1.94 2.68
N VAL A 86 1.67 -0.86 3.03
CA VAL A 86 1.22 0.15 2.06
C VAL A 86 1.55 1.58 2.51
N LEU A 87 2.14 2.35 1.61
CA LEU A 87 2.30 3.79 1.70
C LEU A 87 1.25 4.45 0.80
N LEU A 88 0.30 5.17 1.41
CA LEU A 88 -0.84 5.80 0.74
C LEU A 88 -0.65 7.32 0.75
N VAL A 89 -0.29 7.90 -0.39
CA VAL A 89 0.08 9.32 -0.49
C VAL A 89 -1.07 10.12 -1.12
N ALA A 90 -1.48 11.18 -0.44
CA ALA A 90 -2.56 12.08 -0.86
C ALA A 90 -3.84 11.35 -1.32
N PRO A 91 -4.46 10.44 -0.51
CA PRO A 91 -5.73 9.82 -0.89
C PRO A 91 -6.78 10.87 -1.26
N CYS A 92 -7.59 10.61 -2.28
CA CYS A 92 -8.61 11.55 -2.74
C CYS A 92 -10.01 11.22 -2.21
N ASP A 93 -10.87 12.23 -2.14
CA ASP A 93 -12.32 12.07 -1.93
C ASP A 93 -13.00 11.94 -3.30
N LEU A 94 -13.93 10.98 -3.44
CA LEU A 94 -14.57 10.71 -4.73
C LEU A 94 -15.49 11.85 -5.18
N GLU A 95 -16.18 12.52 -4.25
CA GLU A 95 -17.07 13.64 -4.56
C GLU A 95 -16.27 14.85 -5.04
N GLU A 96 -15.17 15.18 -4.35
CA GLU A 96 -14.28 16.26 -4.77
C GLU A 96 -13.57 15.94 -6.10
N THR A 97 -13.14 14.70 -6.29
CA THR A 97 -12.50 14.26 -7.54
C THR A 97 -13.48 14.37 -8.71
N GLU A 98 -14.72 13.91 -8.54
CA GLU A 98 -15.78 14.02 -9.55
C GLU A 98 -16.13 15.49 -9.84
N ARG A 99 -16.15 16.36 -8.82
CA ARG A 99 -16.37 17.81 -9.01
C ARG A 99 -15.27 18.46 -9.84
N LEU A 100 -14.02 18.06 -9.64
CA LEU A 100 -12.86 18.59 -10.37
C LEU A 100 -12.73 18.00 -11.78
N HIS A 101 -13.14 16.74 -11.96
CA HIS A 101 -13.04 15.98 -13.22
C HIS A 101 -14.34 15.24 -13.53
N PRO A 102 -15.42 15.94 -13.93
CA PRO A 102 -16.73 15.33 -14.11
C PRO A 102 -16.72 14.20 -15.14
N GLY A 103 -17.26 13.04 -14.75
CA GLY A 103 -17.38 11.85 -15.59
C GLY A 103 -16.08 11.10 -15.82
N ALA A 104 -15.00 11.47 -15.14
CA ALA A 104 -13.69 10.84 -15.33
C ALA A 104 -13.55 9.53 -14.56
N ILE A 105 -14.22 9.35 -13.41
CA ILE A 105 -13.98 8.21 -12.52
C ILE A 105 -15.20 7.29 -12.37
N ASP A 106 -14.98 5.98 -12.30
CA ASP A 106 -15.98 4.97 -11.95
C ASP A 106 -15.49 4.12 -10.77
N PHE A 107 -15.51 4.75 -9.57
CA PHE A 107 -15.00 4.14 -8.33
C PHE A 107 -16.09 3.84 -7.29
N GLY A 108 -17.33 4.24 -7.55
CA GLY A 108 -18.47 4.00 -6.67
C GLY A 108 -18.30 4.68 -5.31
N ILE A 109 -18.14 3.89 -4.23
CA ILE A 109 -18.06 4.39 -2.86
C ILE A 109 -16.65 4.28 -2.29
N ILE A 110 -16.26 5.25 -1.47
CA ILE A 110 -14.98 5.22 -0.76
C ILE A 110 -14.93 3.97 0.14
N PRO A 111 -13.93 3.09 0.02
CA PRO A 111 -13.75 1.96 0.92
C PRO A 111 -13.48 2.47 2.34
N ARG A 112 -14.27 2.04 3.33
CA ARG A 112 -14.16 2.48 4.74
C ARG A 112 -13.83 1.33 5.70
N LEU A 113 -13.48 0.17 5.17
CA LEU A 113 -13.14 -0.99 6.00
C LEU A 113 -11.73 -0.82 6.55
N ARG A 114 -11.52 -1.32 7.77
CA ARG A 114 -10.18 -1.45 8.36
C ARG A 114 -9.28 -2.24 7.41
N LEU A 115 -8.08 -1.75 7.16
CA LEU A 115 -7.11 -2.44 6.31
C LEU A 115 -6.52 -3.62 7.08
N GLY A 116 -6.43 -4.78 6.40
CA GLY A 116 -5.86 -6.01 6.97
C GLY A 116 -4.34 -6.06 6.94
N PHE A 117 -3.68 -4.98 6.52
CA PHE A 117 -2.24 -4.87 6.35
C PHE A 117 -1.72 -3.55 6.92
N PRO A 118 -0.44 -3.51 7.35
CA PRO A 118 0.21 -2.29 7.82
C PRO A 118 0.11 -1.16 6.79
N SER A 119 -0.30 0.03 7.25
CA SER A 119 -0.56 1.17 6.38
C SER A 119 -0.11 2.50 6.98
N LEU A 120 0.53 3.30 6.15
CA LEU A 120 0.93 4.68 6.44
C LEU A 120 0.32 5.60 5.39
N VAL A 121 -0.49 6.56 5.85
CA VAL A 121 -1.10 7.60 5.01
C VAL A 121 -0.27 8.87 5.13
N VAL A 122 -0.03 9.54 4.01
CA VAL A 122 0.61 10.85 3.95
C VAL A 122 -0.38 11.85 3.38
N GLY A 123 -0.65 12.91 4.12
CA GLY A 123 -1.65 13.92 3.80
C GLY A 123 -1.09 15.32 3.72
N SER A 124 -1.92 16.22 3.20
CA SER A 124 -1.63 17.65 3.06
C SER A 124 -2.84 18.46 3.54
N LEU A 125 -2.58 19.58 4.21
CA LEU A 125 -3.60 20.48 4.75
C LEU A 125 -4.35 21.27 3.67
N ASN A 126 -3.78 21.38 2.46
CA ASN A 126 -4.34 22.12 1.33
C ASN A 126 -4.47 21.28 0.06
N ASP A 127 -4.73 19.98 0.20
CA ASP A 127 -5.02 19.11 -0.95
C ASP A 127 -6.40 19.44 -1.56
N PRO A 128 -6.48 19.83 -2.85
CA PRO A 128 -7.76 20.14 -3.50
C PRO A 128 -8.67 18.92 -3.70
N TYR A 129 -8.12 17.70 -3.63
CA TYR A 129 -8.88 16.45 -3.81
C TYR A 129 -9.37 15.84 -2.50
N MET A 130 -8.84 16.28 -1.36
CA MET A 130 -9.19 15.72 -0.06
C MET A 130 -8.99 16.75 1.05
N ARG A 131 -10.09 17.18 1.66
CA ARG A 131 -10.01 17.97 2.88
C ARG A 131 -9.35 17.16 3.99
N PHE A 132 -8.51 17.82 4.78
CA PHE A 132 -7.72 17.15 5.81
C PHE A 132 -8.58 16.50 6.92
N ASP A 133 -9.71 17.10 7.29
CA ASP A 133 -10.65 16.51 8.25
C ASP A 133 -11.28 15.21 7.73
N ARG A 134 -11.64 15.16 6.44
CA ARG A 134 -12.09 13.92 5.78
C ARG A 134 -10.98 12.87 5.73
N LEU A 135 -9.75 13.29 5.44
CA LEU A 135 -8.59 12.40 5.46
C LEU A 135 -8.35 11.77 6.83
N GLN A 136 -8.39 12.58 7.91
CA GLN A 136 -8.24 12.09 9.28
C GLN A 136 -9.33 11.07 9.64
N ALA A 137 -10.59 11.36 9.30
CA ALA A 137 -11.69 10.43 9.52
C ALA A 137 -11.50 9.12 8.74
N LEU A 138 -11.03 9.20 7.50
CA LEU A 138 -10.75 8.03 6.67
C LEU A 138 -9.59 7.19 7.22
N CYS A 139 -8.52 7.82 7.69
CA CYS A 139 -7.40 7.13 8.36
C CYS A 139 -7.87 6.39 9.61
N GLY A 140 -8.76 7.00 10.41
CA GLY A 140 -9.37 6.35 11.57
C GLY A 140 -10.20 5.11 11.19
N ARG A 141 -10.92 5.14 10.07
CA ARG A 141 -11.67 3.97 9.54
C ARG A 141 -10.74 2.88 9.03
N TRP A 142 -9.67 3.25 8.33
CA TRP A 142 -8.66 2.32 7.84
C TRP A 142 -7.76 1.75 8.93
N ASN A 143 -7.73 2.37 10.12
CA ASN A 143 -6.76 2.11 11.19
C ASN A 143 -5.31 2.29 10.68
N SER A 144 -5.09 3.34 9.88
CA SER A 144 -3.79 3.67 9.33
C SER A 144 -3.12 4.77 10.16
N ARG A 145 -1.79 4.75 10.22
CA ARG A 145 -1.01 5.90 10.73
C ARG A 145 -1.12 7.04 9.72
N LEU A 146 -1.19 8.29 10.19
CA LEU A 146 -1.25 9.48 9.33
C LEU A 146 -0.03 10.38 9.59
N ILE A 147 0.63 10.79 8.52
CA ILE A 147 1.65 11.84 8.50
C ILE A 147 1.09 13.06 7.79
N ASP A 148 1.17 14.20 8.48
CA ASP A 148 0.84 15.51 7.93
C ASP A 148 2.10 16.16 7.35
N LEU A 149 2.06 16.56 6.07
CA LEU A 149 3.14 17.32 5.42
C LEU A 149 2.92 18.84 5.45
N GLY A 150 1.92 19.33 6.18
CA GLY A 150 1.52 20.73 6.15
C GLY A 150 0.90 21.09 4.80
N HIS A 151 1.28 22.25 4.26
CA HIS A 151 0.73 22.77 3.01
C HIS A 151 1.50 22.24 1.78
N ALA A 152 1.25 20.98 1.42
CA ALA A 152 1.96 20.23 0.38
C ALA A 152 1.15 20.03 -0.92
N GLY A 153 0.01 20.71 -1.08
CA GLY A 153 -0.89 20.53 -2.23
C GLY A 153 -1.34 19.08 -2.38
N HIS A 154 -1.39 18.56 -3.61
CA HIS A 154 -1.75 17.16 -3.89
C HIS A 154 -0.55 16.21 -3.92
N ILE A 155 0.61 16.64 -3.40
CA ILE A 155 1.86 15.86 -3.34
C ILE A 155 2.20 15.28 -4.73
N ASN A 156 2.25 16.17 -5.72
CA ASN A 156 2.51 15.86 -7.12
C ASN A 156 3.45 16.90 -7.73
N ILE A 157 3.79 16.76 -9.01
CA ILE A 157 4.72 17.67 -9.69
C ILE A 157 4.25 19.13 -9.63
N ALA A 158 2.94 19.38 -9.79
CA ALA A 158 2.37 20.73 -9.75
C ALA A 158 2.47 21.40 -8.36
N SER A 159 2.63 20.60 -7.30
CA SER A 159 2.86 21.06 -5.93
C SER A 159 4.33 20.98 -5.50
N GLY A 160 5.25 20.74 -6.44
CA GLY A 160 6.70 20.75 -6.21
C GLY A 160 7.31 19.38 -5.86
N PHE A 161 6.54 18.29 -5.95
CA PHE A 161 7.00 16.95 -5.60
C PHE A 161 7.52 16.21 -6.84
N GLY A 162 8.79 16.49 -7.16
CA GLY A 162 9.61 15.80 -8.17
C GLY A 162 10.22 14.49 -7.64
N ARG A 163 11.53 14.26 -7.80
CA ARG A 163 12.20 13.17 -7.06
C ARG A 163 12.07 13.50 -5.56
N TRP A 164 11.25 12.75 -4.81
CA TRP A 164 10.85 13.03 -3.43
C TRP A 164 11.46 12.00 -2.47
N PRO A 165 12.71 12.19 -1.99
CA PRO A 165 13.43 11.17 -1.22
C PRO A 165 12.75 10.79 0.09
N ALA A 166 12.05 11.73 0.73
CA ALA A 166 11.33 11.46 1.96
C ALA A 166 10.30 10.33 1.79
N GLY A 167 9.69 10.17 0.61
CA GLY A 167 8.82 9.04 0.33
C GLY A 167 9.52 7.68 0.49
N TYR A 168 10.78 7.56 0.08
CA TYR A 168 11.58 6.34 0.28
C TYR A 168 11.80 6.06 1.75
N ASP A 169 12.13 7.09 2.53
CA ASP A 169 12.39 6.96 3.96
C ASP A 169 11.13 6.60 4.73
N LEU A 170 9.97 7.13 4.34
CA LEU A 170 8.68 6.74 4.91
C LEU A 170 8.38 5.25 4.69
N LEU A 171 8.66 4.71 3.50
CA LEU A 171 8.50 3.27 3.26
C LEU A 171 9.48 2.44 4.10
N LYS A 172 10.73 2.89 4.28
CA LYS A 172 11.70 2.21 5.17
C LYS A 172 11.22 2.19 6.61
N VAL A 173 10.71 3.32 7.11
CA VAL A 173 10.13 3.42 8.46
C VAL A 173 8.93 2.49 8.60
N LEU A 174 8.02 2.48 7.63
CA LEU A 174 6.89 1.55 7.60
C LEU A 174 7.36 0.09 7.66
N ASN A 175 8.33 -0.27 6.83
CA ASN A 175 8.90 -1.62 6.79
C ASN A 175 9.64 -2.01 8.08
N GLY A 176 10.22 -1.04 8.81
CA GLY A 176 10.77 -1.26 10.15
C GLY A 176 9.68 -1.62 11.15
N MET A 177 8.58 -0.86 11.16
CA MET A 177 7.45 -1.10 12.07
C MET A 177 6.79 -2.46 11.84
N VAL A 178 6.70 -2.94 10.58
CA VAL A 178 6.16 -4.28 10.28
C VAL A 178 7.02 -5.40 10.88
N LYS A 179 8.34 -5.23 10.92
CA LYS A 179 9.24 -6.23 11.49
C LYS A 179 9.10 -6.33 13.01
N ASP A 180 8.81 -5.21 13.68
CA ASP A 180 8.63 -5.18 15.12
C ASP A 180 7.29 -5.79 15.55
N ASP A 181 6.24 -5.64 14.74
CA ASP A 181 4.91 -6.24 14.97
C ASP A 181 4.87 -7.75 14.66
N HIS A 182 5.85 -8.28 13.91
CA HIS A 182 6.06 -9.70 13.69
C HIS A 182 7.33 -10.17 14.43
N PRO A 183 7.28 -10.44 15.74
CA PRO A 183 8.42 -11.05 16.41
C PRO A 183 8.77 -12.35 15.69
N VAL A 184 10.04 -12.50 15.32
CA VAL A 184 10.58 -13.71 14.71
C VAL A 184 10.18 -14.88 15.60
N VAL A 185 9.21 -15.68 15.15
CA VAL A 185 8.94 -16.98 15.75
C VAL A 185 10.16 -17.82 15.42
N THR A 186 11.09 -17.87 16.36
CA THR A 186 12.23 -18.77 16.30
C THR A 186 11.65 -20.18 16.18
N PRO A 187 12.01 -20.97 15.16
CA PRO A 187 11.51 -22.33 15.07
C PRO A 187 11.92 -23.04 16.37
N ALA A 188 10.94 -23.56 17.10
CA ALA A 188 11.21 -24.34 18.29
C ALA A 188 12.15 -25.49 17.90
N MET A 189 13.36 -25.46 18.46
CA MET A 189 14.30 -26.58 18.41
C MET A 189 13.55 -27.87 18.75
N PRO A 190 13.66 -28.94 17.94
CA PRO A 190 13.02 -30.20 18.27
C PRO A 190 13.58 -30.69 19.61
N VAL A 191 12.70 -30.83 20.59
CA VAL A 191 13.00 -31.47 21.87
C VAL A 191 13.44 -32.90 21.55
N ARG A 192 14.74 -33.19 21.74
CA ARG A 192 15.24 -34.56 21.69
C ARG A 192 14.55 -35.36 22.79
N GLN A 193 13.71 -36.31 22.41
CA GLN A 193 13.23 -37.33 23.33
C GLN A 193 14.42 -38.12 23.88
N PRO A 194 14.46 -38.42 25.19
CA PRO A 194 15.48 -39.32 25.72
C PRO A 194 15.23 -40.73 25.18
N THR A 195 16.24 -41.27 24.52
CA THR A 195 16.35 -42.69 24.17
C THR A 195 16.29 -43.52 25.44
N LEU A 196 15.20 -44.28 25.63
CA LEU A 196 15.17 -45.34 26.65
C LEU A 196 16.13 -46.46 26.24
N ALA A 197 17.29 -46.48 26.87
CA ALA A 197 18.21 -47.59 26.82
C ALA A 197 17.66 -48.79 27.60
N GLY A 198 17.45 -49.89 26.87
CA GLY A 198 17.64 -51.29 27.25
C GLY A 198 17.34 -51.74 28.68
N ARG A 199 16.33 -52.61 28.81
CA ARG A 199 16.44 -53.80 29.67
C ARG A 199 16.09 -55.05 28.88
N GLN A 200 17.13 -55.72 28.41
CA GLN A 200 17.07 -57.16 28.17
C GLN A 200 16.91 -57.85 29.53
N ARG A 201 15.92 -58.73 29.66
CA ARG A 201 15.97 -59.85 30.61
C ARG A 201 15.72 -61.11 29.81
N THR A 202 16.75 -61.93 29.76
CA THR A 202 16.74 -63.32 29.33
C THR A 202 16.12 -64.20 30.42
N SER A 203 15.55 -65.33 29.97
CA SER A 203 14.80 -66.41 30.65
C SER A 203 15.58 -67.13 31.79
N PRO A 204 15.03 -68.17 32.47
CA PRO A 204 14.36 -69.38 31.91
C PRO A 204 12.83 -69.36 31.93
#